data_AF-A0AAW1JKJ8-F1
#
_entry.id   AF-A0AAW1JKJ8-F1
#
_cell.length_a   1.000
_cell.length_b   1.000
_cell.length_c   1.000
_cell.angle_alpha   90.00
_cell.angle_beta   90.00
_cell.angle_gamma   90.00
#
_symmetry.space_group_name_H-M   'P 1'
#
loop_
_entity.id
_entity.type
_entity.pdbx_description
1 polymer ?
#
loop_
_entity_poly.entity_id
_entity_poly.type
_entity_poly.pdbx_seq_one_letter_code
_entity_poly.pdbx_strand_id
1 'polypeptide(L)'
;MAWREKFNLVQFAGENFGALSFRIKSILRESEVIKAIEEIDFSRVATNATKEARAQAILISSVVDSHLEYSKDKGNAYLMKKNLEDNFEKRGVRSRLFLRRKLSDIKYNEENSLLNHFIEEAVYF
;
A
#
# COMPACT_ATOMS: atom_id res chain seq x y z
N MET A 1 -4.59 -18.78 -11.72
CA MET A 1 -5.78 -18.86 -10.83
C MET A 1 -5.62 -19.89 -9.69
N ALA A 2 -4.74 -20.89 -9.79
CA ALA A 2 -4.55 -21.95 -8.77
C ALA A 2 -4.23 -21.50 -7.32
N TRP A 3 -3.65 -20.32 -7.11
CA TRP A 3 -3.20 -19.89 -5.77
C TRP A 3 -4.28 -19.19 -4.95
N ARG A 4 -5.25 -18.51 -5.57
CA ARG A 4 -6.40 -17.94 -4.86
C ARG A 4 -7.20 -19.02 -4.15
N GLU A 5 -7.44 -20.12 -4.87
CA GLU A 5 -8.12 -21.31 -4.35
C GLU A 5 -7.25 -22.06 -3.33
N LYS A 6 -5.94 -22.21 -3.61
CA LYS A 6 -5.00 -22.88 -2.70
C LYS A 6 -4.91 -22.23 -1.31
N PHE A 7 -4.95 -20.90 -1.24
CA PHE A 7 -4.76 -20.15 0.01
C PHE A 7 -6.03 -19.51 0.59
N ASN A 8 -7.18 -19.71 -0.05
CA ASN A 8 -8.45 -19.06 0.30
C ASN A 8 -8.27 -17.56 0.60
N LEU A 9 -7.63 -16.85 -0.33
CA LEU A 9 -7.27 -15.44 -0.14
C LEU A 9 -8.51 -14.56 -0.15
N VAL A 10 -8.91 -14.10 1.03
CA VAL A 10 -9.82 -12.96 1.15
C VAL A 10 -9.11 -11.72 0.61
N GLN A 11 -9.68 -11.11 -0.43
CA GLN A 11 -9.16 -9.88 -1.02
C GLN A 11 -9.17 -8.75 0.01
N PHE A 12 -8.14 -7.93 -0.02
CA PHE A 12 -8.05 -6.75 0.82
C PHE A 12 -9.03 -5.67 0.37
N ALA A 13 -9.92 -5.28 1.28
CA ALA A 13 -10.94 -4.25 1.07
C ALA A 13 -10.63 -2.92 1.80
N GLY A 14 -9.41 -2.72 2.30
CA GLY A 14 -9.01 -1.49 3.02
C GLY A 14 -8.75 -1.70 4.52
N GLU A 15 -9.15 -2.85 5.08
CA GLU A 15 -9.00 -3.14 6.52
C GLU A 15 -7.89 -4.14 6.81
N ASN A 16 -7.20 -3.94 7.94
CA ASN A 16 -6.16 -4.85 8.45
C ASN A 16 -5.04 -5.16 7.43
N PHE A 17 -4.40 -4.10 6.92
CA PHE A 17 -3.29 -4.22 5.98
C PHE A 17 -2.12 -5.06 6.50
N GLY A 18 -1.87 -5.08 7.82
CA GLY A 18 -0.84 -5.94 8.41
C GLY A 18 -1.08 -7.43 8.14
N ALA A 19 -2.33 -7.90 8.25
CA ALA A 19 -2.68 -9.28 7.94
C ALA A 19 -2.56 -9.57 6.44
N LEU A 20 -2.93 -8.63 5.57
CA LEU A 20 -2.72 -8.73 4.13
C LEU A 20 -1.23 -8.88 3.80
N SER A 21 -0.39 -7.96 4.31
CA SER A 21 1.06 -7.94 4.07
C SER A 21 1.70 -9.26 4.50
N PHE A 22 1.29 -9.81 5.65
CA PHE A 22 1.74 -11.11 6.12
C PHE A 22 1.37 -12.25 5.16
N ARG A 23 0.12 -12.29 4.67
CA ARG A 23 -0.34 -13.31 3.71
C ARG A 23 0.42 -13.23 2.39
N ILE A 24 0.54 -12.02 1.82
CA ILE A 24 1.27 -11.78 0.57
C ILE A 24 2.72 -12.23 0.70
N LYS A 25 3.42 -11.84 1.77
CA LYS A 25 4.81 -12.26 2.02
C LYS A 25 4.93 -13.77 2.12
N SER A 26 3.97 -14.45 2.74
CA SER A 26 3.97 -15.91 2.86
C SER A 26 3.85 -16.59 1.49
N ILE A 27 2.95 -16.11 0.63
CA ILE A 27 2.74 -16.66 -0.72
C ILE A 27 3.95 -16.39 -1.62
N LEU A 28 4.53 -15.19 -1.54
CA LEU A 28 5.70 -14.83 -2.33
C LEU A 28 6.95 -15.61 -1.91
N ARG A 29 7.08 -15.97 -0.62
CA ARG A 29 8.13 -16.88 -0.12
C ARG A 29 7.96 -18.28 -0.69
N GLU A 30 6.76 -18.84 -0.59
CA GLU A 30 6.49 -20.18 -1.14
C GLU A 30 6.68 -20.23 -2.66
N SER A 31 6.37 -19.14 -3.35
CA SER A 31 6.56 -19.01 -4.79
C SER A 31 7.99 -18.62 -5.21
N GLU A 32 8.93 -18.47 -4.27
CA GLU A 32 10.33 -18.07 -4.51
C GLU A 32 10.50 -16.74 -5.27
N VAL A 33 9.56 -15.80 -5.09
CA VAL A 33 9.54 -14.49 -5.76
C VAL A 33 9.53 -13.30 -4.79
N ILE A 34 9.76 -13.53 -3.50
CA ILE A 34 9.74 -12.47 -2.47
C ILE A 34 10.69 -11.30 -2.77
N LYS A 35 11.84 -11.57 -3.40
CA LYS A 35 12.81 -10.53 -3.76
C LYS A 35 12.21 -9.43 -4.65
N ALA A 36 11.19 -9.73 -5.45
CA ALA A 36 10.50 -8.77 -6.30
C ALA A 36 9.82 -7.63 -5.52
N ILE A 37 9.46 -7.85 -4.25
CA ILE A 37 8.84 -6.82 -3.39
C ILE A 37 9.82 -6.23 -2.37
N GLU A 38 11.04 -6.76 -2.27
CA GLU A 38 12.08 -6.32 -1.33
C GLU A 38 13.15 -5.45 -2.03
N GLU A 39 13.43 -5.73 -3.30
CA GLU A 39 14.49 -5.07 -4.07
C GLU A 39 13.90 -4.25 -5.24
N ILE A 40 14.14 -2.94 -5.26
CA ILE A 40 13.63 -2.05 -6.32
C ILE A 40 14.22 -2.37 -7.71
N ASP A 41 15.46 -2.84 -7.75
CA ASP A 41 16.19 -3.15 -8.98
C ASP A 41 15.90 -4.57 -9.49
N PHE A 42 15.10 -5.36 -8.78
CA PHE A 42 14.77 -6.73 -9.16
C PHE A 42 14.21 -6.83 -10.59
N SER A 43 13.34 -5.87 -10.95
CA SER A 43 12.70 -5.78 -12.26
C SER A 43 13.64 -5.34 -13.39
N ARG A 44 14.82 -4.78 -13.07
CA ARG A 44 15.80 -4.33 -14.07
C ARG A 44 16.63 -5.48 -14.66
N VAL A 45 16.64 -6.64 -14.00
CA VAL A 45 17.35 -7.82 -14.46
C VAL A 45 16.42 -8.64 -15.36
N ALA A 46 16.77 -8.79 -16.64
CA ALA A 46 15.90 -9.46 -17.62
C ALA A 46 15.52 -10.89 -17.24
N THR A 47 16.42 -11.65 -16.59
CA THR A 47 16.16 -13.02 -16.12
C THR A 47 15.09 -13.10 -15.03
N ASN A 48 14.77 -11.97 -14.37
CA ASN A 48 13.75 -11.89 -13.34
C ASN A 48 12.37 -11.51 -13.87
N ALA A 49 12.21 -11.20 -15.16
CA ALA A 49 10.94 -10.69 -15.72
C ALA A 49 9.73 -11.59 -15.43
N THR A 50 9.90 -12.91 -15.47
CA THR A 50 8.83 -13.87 -15.17
C THR A 50 8.48 -13.91 -13.68
N LYS A 51 9.49 -13.79 -12.80
CA LYS A 51 9.31 -13.72 -11.35
C LYS A 51 8.64 -12.42 -10.92
N GLU A 52 9.03 -11.33 -11.57
CA GLU A 52 8.45 -10.00 -11.42
C GLU A 52 6.96 -10.01 -11.79
N ALA A 53 6.62 -10.46 -12.99
CA ALA A 53 5.23 -10.58 -13.44
C ALA A 53 4.39 -11.45 -12.49
N ARG A 54 4.97 -12.52 -11.96
CA ARG A 54 4.30 -13.38 -10.97
C ARG A 54 4.04 -12.66 -9.65
N ALA A 55 4.99 -11.88 -9.15
CA ALA A 55 4.80 -11.08 -7.94
C ALA A 55 3.73 -9.99 -8.13
N GLN A 56 3.73 -9.30 -9.27
CA GLN A 56 2.70 -8.30 -9.61
C GLN A 56 1.31 -8.94 -9.68
N ALA A 57 1.18 -10.10 -10.32
CA ALA A 57 -0.09 -10.84 -10.38
C ALA A 57 -0.58 -11.23 -8.97
N ILE A 58 0.35 -11.62 -8.07
CA ILE A 58 0.03 -11.92 -6.67
C ILE A 58 -0.54 -10.68 -5.96
N LEU A 59 0.12 -9.53 -6.10
CA LEU A 59 -0.32 -8.26 -5.52
C LEU A 59 -1.70 -7.83 -6.06
N ILE A 60 -1.88 -7.79 -7.37
CA ILE A 60 -3.13 -7.38 -8.04
C ILE A 60 -4.30 -8.23 -7.54
N SER A 61 -4.12 -9.55 -7.49
CA SER A 61 -5.24 -10.39 -7.10
C SER A 61 -5.48 -10.40 -5.58
N SER A 62 -4.54 -9.93 -4.77
CA SER A 62 -4.71 -9.85 -3.32
C SER A 62 -5.56 -8.66 -2.86
N VAL A 63 -5.86 -7.71 -3.75
CA VAL A 63 -6.68 -6.52 -3.46
C VAL A 63 -8.02 -6.59 -4.22
N VAL A 64 -9.05 -5.92 -3.72
CA VAL A 64 -10.32 -5.71 -4.45
C VAL A 64 -10.15 -4.65 -5.53
N ASP A 65 -11.04 -4.67 -6.52
CA ASP A 65 -10.96 -3.79 -7.69
C ASP A 65 -10.97 -2.31 -7.32
N SER A 66 -11.71 -1.90 -6.28
CA SER A 66 -11.75 -0.50 -5.81
C SER A 66 -10.40 0.02 -5.32
N HIS A 67 -9.45 -0.87 -5.01
CA HIS A 67 -8.10 -0.52 -4.53
C HIS A 67 -7.02 -0.87 -5.56
N LEU A 68 -7.38 -1.24 -6.80
CA LEU A 68 -6.40 -1.52 -7.85
C LEU A 68 -5.70 -0.25 -8.37
N GLU A 69 -6.32 0.92 -8.24
CA GLU A 69 -5.74 2.19 -8.69
C GLU A 69 -4.39 2.48 -8.01
N TYR A 70 -4.20 2.01 -6.77
CA TYR A 70 -2.92 2.12 -6.07
C TYR A 70 -1.79 1.28 -6.70
N SER A 71 -2.12 0.35 -7.59
CA SER A 71 -1.14 -0.58 -8.21
C SER A 71 -1.01 -0.40 -9.73
N LYS A 72 -2.02 0.16 -10.41
CA LYS A 72 -2.18 0.15 -11.87
C LYS A 72 -1.03 0.81 -12.65
N ASP A 73 -0.43 1.87 -12.10
CA ASP A 73 0.61 2.66 -12.78
C ASP A 73 1.99 2.52 -12.15
N LYS A 74 2.21 1.45 -11.38
CA LYS A 74 3.50 1.21 -10.71
C LYS A 74 4.34 0.28 -11.58
N GLY A 75 5.54 0.74 -11.95
CA GLY A 75 6.41 0.04 -12.90
C GLY A 75 6.98 -1.29 -12.43
N ASN A 76 6.89 -1.61 -11.13
CA ASN A 76 7.32 -2.90 -10.59
C ASN A 76 6.59 -3.28 -9.28
N ALA A 77 6.70 -4.54 -8.89
CA ALA A 77 6.08 -5.14 -7.72
C ALA A 77 6.53 -4.47 -6.42
N TYR A 78 7.80 -4.06 -6.32
CA TYR A 78 8.31 -3.26 -5.21
C TYR A 78 7.51 -1.96 -5.04
N LEU A 79 7.33 -1.19 -6.12
CA LEU A 79 6.60 0.07 -6.11
C LEU A 79 5.10 -0.11 -5.85
N MET A 80 4.50 -1.19 -6.35
CA MET A 80 3.11 -1.56 -6.02
C MET A 80 2.95 -1.80 -4.53
N LYS A 81 3.80 -2.67 -3.96
CA LYS A 81 3.79 -3.02 -2.53
C LYS A 81 4.05 -1.79 -1.65
N LYS A 82 5.02 -0.94 -2.04
CA LYS A 82 5.32 0.31 -1.33
C LYS A 82 4.13 1.27 -1.36
N ASN A 83 3.47 1.45 -2.50
CA ASN A 83 2.32 2.34 -2.57
C ASN A 83 1.14 1.81 -1.73
N LEU A 84 0.94 0.50 -1.68
CA LEU A 84 -0.05 -0.11 -0.79
C LEU A 84 0.31 0.12 0.69
N GLU A 85 1.58 -0.01 1.07
CA GLU A 85 2.07 0.32 2.42
C GLU A 85 1.81 1.80 2.76
N ASP A 86 2.19 2.72 1.87
CA ASP A 86 2.05 4.16 2.10
C ASP A 86 0.58 4.60 2.31
N ASN A 87 -0.38 3.92 1.69
CA ASN A 87 -1.80 4.25 1.77
C ASN A 87 -2.55 3.49 2.87
N PHE A 88 -2.20 2.23 3.12
CA PHE A 88 -3.01 1.33 3.96
C PHE A 88 -2.31 0.85 5.22
N GLU A 89 -0.98 0.93 5.28
CA GLU A 89 -0.30 0.67 6.53
C GLU A 89 -0.72 1.74 7.54
N LYS A 90 -1.39 1.31 8.61
CA LYS A 90 -1.82 2.21 9.66
C LYS A 90 -0.58 2.94 10.16
N ARG A 91 -0.49 4.24 9.87
CA ARG A 91 0.33 5.17 10.62
C ARG A 91 0.09 4.85 12.11
N GLY A 92 1.14 4.38 12.80
CA GLY A 92 1.04 3.79 14.14
C GLY A 92 0.23 4.63 15.13
N VAL A 93 -0.13 4.05 16.29
CA VAL A 93 -0.90 4.77 17.34
C VAL A 93 -0.31 6.17 17.60
N ARG A 94 1.01 6.30 17.59
CA ARG A 94 1.73 7.56 17.73
C ARG A 94 1.36 8.62 16.67
N SER A 95 1.29 8.26 15.41
CA SER A 95 0.96 9.19 14.33
C SER A 95 -0.53 9.52 14.29
N ARG A 96 -1.41 8.60 14.67
CA ARG A 96 -2.84 8.93 14.91
C ARG A 96 -3.02 9.87 16.10
N LEU A 97 -2.29 9.62 17.20
CA LEU A 97 -2.31 10.48 18.38
C LEU A 97 -1.74 11.87 18.06
N PHE A 98 -0.67 11.92 17.26
CA PHE A 98 -0.09 13.16 16.76
C PHE A 98 -1.08 13.93 15.89
N LEU A 99 -1.72 13.29 14.90
CA LEU A 99 -2.75 13.92 14.06
C LEU A 99 -3.93 14.42 14.91
N ARG A 100 -4.39 13.63 15.87
CA ARG A 100 -5.48 14.02 16.78
C ARG A 100 -5.10 15.24 17.61
N ARG A 101 -3.89 15.27 18.18
CA ARG A 101 -3.37 16.44 18.91
C ARG A 101 -3.29 17.66 17.99
N LYS A 102 -2.68 17.51 16.81
CA LYS A 102 -2.53 18.61 15.85
C LYS A 102 -3.89 19.17 15.41
N LEU A 103 -4.86 18.33 15.07
CA LEU A 103 -6.22 18.75 14.73
C LEU A 103 -6.95 19.43 15.91
N SER A 104 -6.68 19.02 17.16
CA SER A 104 -7.22 19.70 18.34
C SER A 104 -6.56 21.06 18.62
N ASP A 105 -5.31 21.24 18.20
CA ASP A 105 -4.54 22.47 18.41
C ASP A 105 -4.74 23.51 17.29
N ILE A 106 -5.25 23.09 16.12
CA ILE A 106 -5.59 24.00 15.01
C ILE A 106 -6.69 24.96 15.45
N LYS A 107 -6.38 26.26 15.37
CA LYS A 107 -7.35 27.33 15.59
C LYS A 107 -7.83 27.83 14.23
N TYR A 108 -9.14 27.91 14.06
CA TYR A 108 -9.72 28.50 12.87
C TYR A 108 -9.33 29.98 12.78
N ASN A 109 -8.76 30.38 11.65
CA ASN A 109 -8.53 31.78 11.34
C ASN A 109 -9.75 32.31 10.56
N GLU A 110 -10.56 33.15 11.22
CA GLU A 110 -11.78 33.73 10.63
C GLU A 110 -11.51 34.67 9.44
N GLU A 111 -10.26 35.13 9.27
CA GLU A 111 -9.86 35.95 8.12
C GLU A 111 -9.74 35.13 6.82
N ASN A 112 -9.67 33.80 6.92
CA ASN A 112 -9.58 32.88 5.79
C ASN A 112 -10.88 32.08 5.62
N SER A 113 -11.24 31.77 4.37
CA SER A 113 -12.32 30.82 4.13
C SER A 113 -11.96 29.46 4.71
N LEU A 114 -12.95 28.74 5.24
CA LEU A 114 -12.76 27.39 5.80
C LEU A 114 -12.03 26.44 4.84
N LEU A 115 -12.31 26.55 3.54
CA LEU A 115 -11.65 25.75 2.51
C LEU A 115 -10.15 26.07 2.42
N ASN A 116 -9.80 27.36 2.39
CA ASN A 116 -8.41 27.80 2.32
C ASN A 116 -7.65 27.49 3.61
N HIS A 117 -8.31 27.60 4.76
CA HIS A 117 -7.73 27.22 6.06
C HIS A 117 -7.30 25.75 6.07
N PHE A 118 -8.14 24.83 5.57
CA PHE A 118 -7.74 23.41 5.46
C PHE A 118 -6.64 23.16 4.43
N ILE A 119 -6.60 23.92 3.33
CA ILE A 119 -5.55 23.79 2.30
C ILE A 119 -4.20 24.28 2.85
N GLU A 120 -4.17 25.39 3.59
CA GLU A 120 -2.95 25.90 4.23
C GLU A 120 -2.42 24.92 5.27
N GLU A 121 -3.30 24.39 6.12
CA GLU A 121 -2.92 23.38 7.11
C GLU A 121 -2.41 22.08 6.45
N ALA A 122 -2.97 21.70 5.28
CA ALA A 122 -2.58 20.52 4.50
C ALA A 122 -1.10 20.52 4.08
N VAL A 123 -0.48 21.69 3.91
CA VAL A 123 0.94 21.84 3.51
C VAL A 123 1.90 21.34 4.61
N TYR A 124 1.43 21.28 5.85
CA TYR A 124 2.23 20.87 7.02
C TYR A 124 1.99 19.40 7.44
N PHE A 125 1.34 18.58 6.61
CA PHE A 125 1.10 17.14 6.84
C PHE A 125 1.96 16.25 5.93
#